data_AF-A0A4S8IEI3-F1
#
_entry.id   AF-A0A4S8IEI3-F1
#
_cell.length_a   1.000
_cell.length_b   1.000
_cell.length_c   1.000
_cell.angle_alpha   90.00
_cell.angle_beta   90.00
_cell.angle_gamma   90.00
#
_symmetry.space_group_name_H-M   'P 1'
#
loop_
_entity.id
_entity.type
_entity.pdbx_description
1 polymer ?
#
loop_
_entity_poly.entity_id
_entity_poly.type
_entity_poly.pdbx_seq_one_letter_code
_entity_poly.pdbx_strand_id
1 'polypeptide(L)'
;MLKSSAKDTKYAVADDVLPDRTVVPAGSTVACSIYLVGRMETIWEKDCREFRPRGGCRQRGRRFEPAKHPYHQFAAFNGGLRTCLDKDLAYLWMKSIASVVLLRHRLELVPGHQVQQKMALALFESTFRPRSHDNDDSHPCSPPTAAVA
;
A
#
# COMPACT_ATOMS: atom_id res chain seq x y z
N MET A 1 6.30 24.94 -7.33
CA MET A 1 6.78 24.43 -6.02
C MET A 1 5.89 23.27 -5.58
N LEU A 2 6.34 22.02 -5.71
CA LEU A 2 5.57 20.86 -5.24
C LEU A 2 5.59 20.83 -3.71
N LYS A 3 4.43 21.09 -3.09
CA LYS A 3 4.20 20.89 -1.66
C LYS A 3 4.40 19.39 -1.32
N SER A 4 5.15 19.14 -0.25
CA SER A 4 5.51 17.85 0.37
C SER A 4 4.75 16.62 -0.16
N SER A 5 5.42 15.78 -0.96
CA SER A 5 5.01 14.39 -1.14
C SER A 5 5.93 13.50 -0.31
N ALA A 6 5.44 12.35 0.15
CA ALA A 6 6.27 11.33 0.80
C ALA A 6 7.38 10.88 -0.18
N LYS A 7 8.60 11.35 0.05
CA LYS A 7 9.79 11.09 -0.76
C LYS A 7 10.87 10.51 0.14
N ASP A 8 11.45 9.39 -0.28
CA ASP A 8 12.69 8.87 0.28
C ASP A 8 13.85 9.56 -0.44
N THR A 9 14.74 10.21 0.30
CA THR A 9 15.86 10.98 -0.25
C THR A 9 17.18 10.39 0.21
N LYS A 10 18.09 10.17 -0.74
CA LYS A 10 19.45 9.65 -0.51
C LYS A 10 20.48 10.62 -1.06
N TYR A 11 21.64 10.64 -0.42
CA TYR A 11 22.77 11.47 -0.80
C TYR A 11 23.91 10.59 -1.30
N ALA A 12 24.45 10.89 -2.48
CA ALA A 12 25.56 10.17 -3.07
C ALA A 12 26.88 10.62 -2.42
N VAL A 13 27.55 9.70 -1.72
CA VAL A 13 28.85 9.96 -1.07
C VAL A 13 30.02 9.89 -2.07
N ALA A 14 29.87 9.06 -3.10
CA ALA A 14 30.82 8.89 -4.19
C ALA A 14 30.07 8.84 -5.53
N ASP A 15 30.79 8.97 -6.64
CA ASP A 15 30.24 8.78 -7.98
C ASP A 15 29.67 7.36 -8.11
N ASP A 16 28.46 7.24 -8.65
CA ASP A 16 27.77 5.97 -8.84
C ASP A 16 27.01 5.95 -10.18
N VAL A 17 26.63 4.76 -10.63
CA VAL A 17 25.86 4.55 -11.85
C VAL A 17 24.65 3.67 -11.54
N LEU A 18 23.46 4.24 -11.71
CA LEU A 18 22.20 3.51 -11.49
C LEU A 18 22.02 2.37 -12.52
N PRO A 19 21.15 1.38 -12.24
CA PRO A 19 20.93 0.23 -13.13
C PRO A 19 20.46 0.59 -14.55
N ASP A 20 19.88 1.78 -14.74
CA ASP A 20 19.46 2.34 -16.02
C ASP A 20 20.59 3.10 -16.75
N ARG A 21 21.82 3.05 -16.21
CA ARG A 21 23.03 3.76 -16.66
C ARG A 21 23.02 5.26 -16.38
N THR A 22 22.12 5.75 -15.55
CA THR A 22 22.16 7.15 -15.10
C THR A 22 23.37 7.36 -14.18
N VAL A 23 24.27 8.27 -14.57
CA VAL A 23 25.43 8.66 -13.75
C VAL A 23 25.00 9.63 -12.65
N VAL A 24 25.39 9.34 -11.42
CA VAL A 24 25.10 10.14 -10.22
C VAL A 24 26.43 10.59 -9.60
N PRO A 25 26.86 11.84 -9.80
CA PRO A 25 28.07 12.36 -9.20
C PRO A 25 28.00 12.43 -7.67
N ALA A 26 29.15 12.31 -7.01
CA ALA A 26 29.31 12.56 -5.59
C ALA A 26 28.74 13.95 -5.23
N GLY A 27 28.01 14.03 -4.12
CA GLY A 27 27.31 15.24 -3.71
C GLY A 27 25.88 15.39 -4.22
N SER A 28 25.45 14.52 -5.14
CA SER A 28 24.09 14.56 -5.68
C SER A 28 23.06 14.02 -4.69
N THR A 29 21.85 14.55 -4.79
CA THR A 29 20.68 14.07 -4.02
C THR A 29 19.72 13.34 -4.94
N VAL A 30 19.41 12.09 -4.62
CA VAL A 30 18.45 11.25 -5.35
C VAL A 30 17.19 11.10 -4.51
N ALA A 31 16.04 11.50 -5.06
CA ALA A 31 14.75 11.39 -4.39
C ALA A 31 13.83 10.41 -5.10
N CYS A 32 13.31 9.43 -4.36
CA CYS A 32 12.35 8.44 -4.84
C CYS A 32 10.97 8.72 -4.23
N SER A 33 9.94 8.88 -5.07
CA SER A 33 8.56 9.00 -4.61
C SER A 33 7.93 7.61 -4.53
N ILE A 34 7.81 7.07 -3.31
CA ILE A 34 7.19 5.75 -3.07
C ILE A 34 5.76 5.73 -3.60
N TYR A 35 5.04 6.87 -3.53
CA TYR A 35 3.70 7.02 -4.08
C TYR A 35 3.64 6.76 -5.59
N LEU A 36 4.63 7.26 -6.34
CA LEU A 36 4.71 7.06 -7.79
C LEU A 36 5.16 5.63 -8.12
N VAL A 37 6.18 5.12 -7.43
CA VAL A 37 6.67 3.74 -7.59
C VAL A 37 5.55 2.73 -7.41
N GLY A 38 4.66 2.93 -6.42
CA GLY A 38 3.47 2.10 -6.18
C GLY A 38 2.39 2.16 -7.26
N ARG A 39 2.53 3.02 -8.28
CA ARG A 39 1.56 3.25 -9.38
C ARG A 39 2.20 3.25 -10.77
N MET A 40 3.45 2.80 -10.86
CA MET A 40 4.16 2.71 -12.13
C MET A 40 3.84 1.37 -12.80
N GLU A 41 3.28 1.43 -14.00
CA GLU A 41 2.93 0.24 -14.80
C GLU A 41 4.16 -0.62 -15.13
N THR A 42 5.35 -0.02 -15.23
CA THR A 42 6.61 -0.73 -15.46
C THR A 42 6.99 -1.66 -14.29
N ILE A 43 6.44 -1.43 -13.10
CA ILE A 43 6.70 -2.20 -11.88
C ILE A 43 5.51 -3.11 -11.52
N TRP A 44 4.29 -2.59 -11.66
CA TRP A 44 3.05 -3.19 -11.15
C TRP A 44 2.07 -3.62 -12.25
N GLU A 45 2.50 -3.64 -13.52
CA GLU A 45 1.69 -3.95 -14.69
C GLU A 45 0.56 -2.93 -14.94
N LYS A 46 -0.25 -3.13 -15.99
CA LYS A 46 -1.30 -2.17 -16.42
C LYS A 46 -2.37 -1.93 -15.35
N ASP A 47 -2.58 -2.91 -14.46
CA ASP A 47 -3.64 -2.86 -13.46
C ASP A 47 -3.16 -2.27 -12.11
N CYS A 48 -2.01 -1.58 -12.10
CA CYS A 48 -1.37 -1.01 -10.90
C CYS A 48 -2.23 -0.01 -10.11
N ARG A 49 -3.35 0.46 -10.68
CA ARG A 49 -4.28 1.40 -10.03
C ARG A 49 -5.49 0.71 -9.41
N GLU A 50 -5.71 -0.56 -9.71
CA GLU A 50 -6.82 -1.33 -9.13
C GLU A 50 -6.42 -1.97 -7.80
N PHE A 51 -7.32 -1.89 -6.81
CA PHE A 51 -7.09 -2.56 -5.53
C PHE A 51 -7.33 -4.07 -5.66
N ARG A 52 -6.24 -4.85 -5.75
CA ARG A 52 -6.28 -6.31 -5.82
C ARG A 52 -5.55 -6.93 -4.62
N PRO A 53 -6.24 -7.12 -3.47
CA PRO A 53 -5.62 -7.64 -2.24
C PRO A 53 -5.09 -9.07 -2.39
N ARG A 54 -5.62 -9.81 -3.38
CA ARG A 54 -5.16 -11.17 -3.74
C ARG A 54 -3.95 -11.19 -4.67
N GLY A 55 -3.39 -10.04 -5.08
CA GLY A 55 -2.29 -9.85 -6.04
C GLY A 55 -1.73 -11.14 -6.66
N GLY A 56 -2.15 -11.52 -7.87
CA GLY A 56 -1.60 -12.68 -8.59
C GLY A 56 -1.62 -14.05 -7.88
N CYS A 57 -2.28 -14.23 -6.73
CA CYS A 57 -2.39 -15.52 -6.06
C CYS A 57 -3.25 -16.46 -6.90
N ARG A 58 -2.61 -17.37 -7.66
CA ARG A 58 -3.27 -18.57 -8.15
C ARG A 58 -3.54 -19.50 -6.96
N GLN A 59 -4.80 -19.68 -6.62
CA GLN A 59 -5.21 -20.69 -5.64
C GLN A 59 -5.03 -22.08 -6.28
N ARG A 60 -3.89 -22.72 -6.05
CA ARG A 60 -3.71 -24.15 -6.39
C ARG A 60 -4.04 -24.98 -5.15
N GLY A 61 -5.33 -25.23 -4.92
CA GLY A 61 -5.83 -25.97 -3.76
C GLY A 61 -5.82 -25.16 -2.44
N ARG A 62 -5.49 -25.81 -1.31
CA ARG A 62 -5.46 -25.18 0.04
C ARG A 62 -4.17 -24.41 0.36
N ARG A 63 -3.21 -24.34 -0.58
CA ARG A 63 -1.91 -23.71 -0.32
C ARG A 63 -1.94 -22.25 -0.78
N PHE A 64 -1.75 -21.34 0.16
CA PHE A 64 -1.51 -19.93 -0.11
C PHE A 64 -0.07 -19.79 -0.59
N GLU A 65 0.13 -19.55 -1.89
CA GLU A 65 1.43 -19.14 -2.41
C GLU A 65 1.47 -17.61 -2.45
N PRO A 66 2.39 -16.97 -1.71
CA PRO A 66 2.58 -15.53 -1.79
C PRO A 66 2.88 -15.13 -3.23
N ALA A 67 2.31 -14.01 -3.66
CA ALA A 67 2.63 -13.40 -4.93
C ALA A 67 4.16 -13.28 -5.08
N LYS A 68 4.71 -13.70 -6.22
CA LYS A 68 6.13 -13.55 -6.57
C LYS A 68 6.47 -12.09 -6.90
N HIS A 69 5.99 -11.14 -6.13
CA HIS A 69 6.49 -9.78 -6.22
C HIS A 69 7.82 -9.75 -5.46
N PRO A 70 8.96 -9.53 -6.14
CA PRO A 70 10.22 -9.46 -5.43
C PRO A 70 10.17 -8.35 -4.37
N TYR A 71 10.77 -8.62 -3.22
CA TYR A 71 10.72 -7.80 -2.01
C TYR A 71 11.07 -6.32 -2.22
N HIS A 72 11.75 -5.97 -3.31
CA HIS A 72 12.10 -4.59 -3.68
C HIS A 72 10.98 -3.80 -4.38
N GLN A 73 9.93 -4.45 -4.87
CA GLN A 73 8.80 -3.74 -5.51
C GLN A 73 7.93 -3.01 -4.48
N PHE A 74 7.86 -3.53 -3.25
CA PHE A 74 7.08 -2.94 -2.17
C PHE A 74 7.93 -2.06 -1.25
N ALA A 75 8.15 -0.82 -1.67
CA ALA A 75 9.01 0.14 -0.98
C ALA A 75 8.32 0.95 0.14
N ALA A 76 7.16 0.53 0.64
CA ALA A 76 6.41 1.28 1.65
C ALA A 76 7.18 1.54 2.96
N PHE A 77 8.15 0.68 3.28
CA PHE A 77 9.01 0.78 4.45
C PHE A 77 10.48 1.06 4.09
N ASN A 78 10.75 1.55 2.88
CA ASN A 78 12.09 1.61 2.28
C ASN A 78 12.76 0.23 2.16
N GLY A 79 14.03 0.22 1.75
CA GLY A 79 14.83 -1.00 1.59
C GLY A 79 16.28 -0.81 2.03
N GLY A 80 17.01 -1.92 2.20
CA GLY A 80 18.39 -1.93 2.69
C GLY A 80 18.51 -1.68 4.19
N LEU A 81 19.68 -1.24 4.65
CA LEU A 81 19.96 -0.97 6.08
C LEU A 81 19.11 0.17 6.68
N ARG A 82 18.49 0.99 5.83
CA ARG A 82 17.61 2.10 6.23
C ARG A 82 16.13 1.76 6.04
N THR A 83 15.79 0.47 6.05
CA THR A 83 14.40 0.00 6.16
C THR A 83 13.81 0.48 7.48
N CYS A 84 12.52 0.82 7.51
CA CYS A 84 11.83 1.19 8.74
C CYS A 84 12.00 0.10 9.80
N LEU A 85 12.52 0.49 10.97
CA LEU A 85 12.74 -0.41 12.10
C LEU A 85 11.41 -1.06 12.55
N ASP A 86 10.33 -0.30 12.53
CA ASP A 86 9.01 -0.73 12.97
C ASP A 86 8.20 -1.44 11.89
N LYS A 87 8.81 -1.87 10.77
CA LYS A 87 8.10 -2.54 9.67
C LYS A 87 7.25 -3.71 10.17
N ASP A 88 7.85 -4.62 10.93
CA ASP A 88 7.16 -5.83 11.39
C ASP A 88 6.11 -5.51 12.46
N LEU A 89 6.40 -4.56 13.34
CA LEU A 89 5.46 -4.06 14.34
C LEU A 89 4.25 -3.38 13.67
N ALA A 90 4.48 -2.53 12.68
CA ALA A 90 3.42 -1.89 11.91
C ALA A 90 2.54 -2.92 11.19
N TYR A 91 3.14 -3.96 10.60
CA TYR A 91 2.35 -5.07 10.03
C TYR A 91 1.53 -5.81 11.07
N LEU A 92 2.08 -6.05 12.27
CA LEU A 92 1.33 -6.66 13.35
C LEU A 92 0.12 -5.81 13.73
N TRP A 93 0.31 -4.51 13.98
CA TRP A 93 -0.79 -3.59 14.30
C TRP A 93 -1.84 -3.52 13.20
N MET A 94 -1.42 -3.33 11.95
CA MET A 94 -2.35 -3.26 10.81
C MET A 94 -3.18 -4.54 10.67
N LYS A 95 -2.54 -5.71 10.79
CA LYS A 95 -3.24 -7.00 10.72
C LYS A 95 -4.19 -7.18 11.90
N SER A 96 -3.75 -6.91 13.12
CA SER A 96 -4.58 -7.03 14.32
C SER A 96 -5.82 -6.12 14.24
N ILE A 97 -5.64 -4.85 13.89
CA ILE A 97 -6.75 -3.90 13.74
C ILE A 97 -7.68 -4.35 12.60
N ALA A 98 -7.14 -4.70 11.44
CA ALA A 98 -7.95 -5.18 10.31
C ALA A 98 -8.74 -6.45 10.67
N SER A 99 -8.14 -7.40 11.38
CA SER A 99 -8.82 -8.61 11.84
C SER A 99 -9.98 -8.29 12.76
N VAL A 100 -9.79 -7.42 13.76
CA VAL A 100 -10.89 -7.03 14.67
C VAL A 100 -12.01 -6.34 13.91
N VAL A 101 -11.66 -5.40 13.03
CA VAL A 101 -12.63 -4.65 12.22
C VAL A 101 -13.42 -5.58 11.30
N LEU A 102 -12.76 -6.48 10.58
CA LEU A 102 -13.42 -7.40 9.64
C LEU A 102 -14.26 -8.47 10.34
N LEU A 103 -13.88 -8.89 11.55
CA LEU A 103 -14.65 -9.88 12.31
C LEU A 103 -15.90 -9.26 12.93
N ARG A 104 -15.78 -8.06 13.51
CA ARG A 104 -16.84 -7.47 14.32
C ARG A 104 -17.70 -6.46 13.60
N HIS A 105 -17.23 -5.89 12.49
CA HIS A 105 -17.95 -4.83 11.82
C HIS A 105 -18.07 -5.07 10.32
N ARG A 106 -19.22 -4.70 9.76
CA ARG A 106 -19.39 -4.45 8.33
C ARG A 106 -19.19 -2.97 8.06
N LEU A 107 -18.23 -2.65 7.19
CA LEU A 107 -17.94 -1.28 6.79
C LEU A 107 -18.63 -0.94 5.48
N GLU A 108 -19.35 0.17 5.46
CA GLU A 108 -19.97 0.74 4.27
C GLU A 108 -19.50 2.18 4.07
N LEU A 109 -19.32 2.54 2.80
CA LEU A 109 -18.97 3.91 2.44
C LEU A 109 -20.21 4.79 2.54
N VAL A 110 -20.08 5.96 3.14
CA VAL A 110 -21.18 6.93 3.15
C VAL A 110 -21.48 7.38 1.71
N PRO A 111 -22.76 7.41 1.28
CA PRO A 111 -23.12 7.87 -0.06
C PRO A 111 -22.55 9.26 -0.37
N GLY A 112 -21.99 9.41 -1.57
CA GLY A 112 -21.38 10.68 -2.01
C GLY A 112 -19.99 10.98 -1.41
N HIS A 113 -19.39 10.03 -0.66
CA HIS A 113 -18.04 10.21 -0.15
C HIS A 113 -17.02 10.28 -1.29
N GLN A 114 -16.27 11.38 -1.34
CA GLN A 114 -15.19 11.61 -2.29
C GLN A 114 -13.87 11.25 -1.66
N VAL A 115 -13.13 10.32 -2.26
CA VAL A 115 -11.81 9.92 -1.78
C VAL A 115 -10.82 11.04 -2.11
N GLN A 116 -10.36 11.77 -1.08
CA GLN A 116 -9.38 12.85 -1.24
C GLN A 116 -8.09 12.54 -0.50
N GLN A 117 -7.05 12.31 -1.29
CA GLN A 117 -5.69 12.12 -0.83
C GLN A 117 -5.03 13.45 -0.51
N LYS A 118 -4.67 13.69 0.76
CA LYS A 118 -3.85 14.83 1.14
C LYS A 118 -2.38 14.43 1.19
N MET A 119 -1.58 15.16 0.42
CA MET A 119 -0.11 15.03 0.43
C MET A 119 0.46 15.90 1.55
N ALA A 120 0.94 15.25 2.60
CA ALA A 120 1.72 15.86 3.68
C ALA A 120 3.01 15.04 3.88
N LEU A 121 3.60 15.09 5.08
CA LEU A 121 4.70 14.19 5.45
C LEU A 121 4.32 12.71 5.26
N ALA A 122 3.06 12.38 5.56
CA ALA A 122 2.43 11.11 5.22
C ALA A 122 1.28 11.35 4.24
N LEU A 123 0.95 10.31 3.48
CA LEU A 123 -0.26 10.28 2.68
C LEU A 123 -1.42 9.80 3.56
N PHE A 124 -2.47 10.60 3.69
CA PHE A 124 -3.68 10.20 4.39
C PHE A 124 -4.93 10.62 3.62
N GLU A 125 -6.01 9.89 3.85
CA GLU A 125 -7.34 10.25 3.37
C GLU A 125 -7.95 11.23 4.40
N SER A 126 -8.38 12.39 3.94
CA SER A 126 -8.72 13.50 4.84
C SER A 126 -10.16 13.57 5.31
N THR A 127 -11.01 12.73 4.74
CA THR A 127 -12.47 12.76 4.84
C THR A 127 -13.07 11.40 5.21
N PHE A 128 -12.26 10.41 5.58
CA PHE A 128 -12.66 9.01 5.71
C PHE A 128 -13.65 8.87 6.86
N ARG A 129 -14.89 8.61 6.50
CA ARG A 129 -16.01 8.41 7.43
C ARG A 129 -16.72 7.13 7.05
N PRO A 130 -16.25 5.96 7.54
CA PRO A 130 -16.96 4.72 7.33
C PRO A 130 -18.23 4.68 8.19
N ARG A 131 -19.27 4.06 7.66
CA ARG A 131 -20.39 3.58 8.48
C ARG A 131 -20.05 2.16 8.91
N SER A 132 -20.05 1.89 10.22
CA SER A 132 -19.86 0.55 10.75
C SER A 132 -21.18 0.01 11.29
N HIS A 133 -21.50 -1.21 10.92
CA HIS A 133 -22.56 -2.00 11.54
C HIS A 133 -21.90 -3.14 12.31
N ASP A 134 -22.35 -3.41 13.54
CA ASP A 134 -21.88 -4.60 14.25
C ASP A 134 -22.36 -5.85 13.53
N ASN A 135 -21.46 -6.81 13.39
CA ASN A 135 -21.83 -8.14 12.94
C ASN A 135 -22.53 -8.81 14.13
N ASP A 136 -23.86 -8.82 14.08
CA ASP A 136 -24.67 -9.46 15.10
C ASP A 136 -24.46 -10.99 15.00
N ASP A 137 -23.74 -11.57 15.97
CA ASP A 137 -23.45 -13.01 16.05
C ASP A 137 -24.74 -13.87 16.27
N SER A 138 -25.91 -13.23 16.34
CA SER A 138 -27.21 -13.83 16.62
C SER A 138 -27.95 -14.38 15.40
N HIS A 139 -27.47 -14.16 14.16
CA HIS A 139 -28.11 -14.66 12.94
C HIS A 139 -27.17 -15.46 12.03
N PRO A 140 -27.46 -16.74 11.74
CA PRO A 140 -26.62 -17.53 10.84
C PRO A 140 -26.74 -17.01 9.41
N CYS A 141 -25.62 -16.48 8.91
CA CYS A 141 -25.18 -16.46 7.51
C CYS A 141 -26.30 -16.27 6.47
N SER A 142 -26.69 -15.02 6.21
CA SER A 142 -27.31 -14.69 4.93
C SER A 142 -26.22 -14.57 3.86
N PRO A 143 -26.36 -15.21 2.68
CA PRO A 143 -25.34 -15.19 1.64
C PRO A 143 -25.08 -13.77 1.13
N PRO A 144 -23.85 -13.45 0.67
CA PRO A 144 -23.56 -12.14 0.11
C PRO A 144 -24.41 -11.94 -1.15
N THR A 145 -25.31 -10.95 -1.12
CA THR A 145 -25.99 -10.46 -2.32
C THR A 145 -24.90 -9.96 -3.26
N ALA A 146 -24.78 -10.62 -4.42
CA ALA A 146 -23.96 -10.15 -5.52
C ALA A 146 -24.49 -8.76 -5.96
N ALA A 147 -23.81 -7.70 -5.55
CA ALA A 147 -23.99 -6.39 -6.16
C ALA A 147 -23.18 -6.40 -7.47
N VAL A 148 -23.92 -6.61 -8.54
CA VAL A 148 -23.53 -6.40 -9.93
C VAL A 148 -23.50 -4.89 -10.21
N ALA A 149 -22.53 -4.50 -11.05
CA ALA A 149 -22.32 -3.21 -11.73
C ALA A 149 -21.62 -2.10 -10.93
#